data_AF-A0A922M084-F1
#
_entry.id   AF-A0A922M084-F1
#
_cell.length_a   1.000
_cell.length_b   1.000
_cell.length_c   1.000
_cell.angle_alpha   90.00
_cell.angle_beta   90.00
_cell.angle_gamma   90.00
#
_symmetry.space_group_name_H-M   'P 1'
#
loop_
_entity.id
_entity.type
_entity.pdbx_description
1 polymer ?
#
loop_
_entity_poly.entity_id
_entity_poly.type
_entity_poly.pdbx_seq_one_letter_code
_entity_poly.pdbx_strand_id
1 'polypeptide(L)'
;IHEASFNRMLRFSLLLIHCLSIVLVQSRFNSTIEYFDENLSDKNKWAILVAGSNGFYNYRHQADVCHAYHVLRSKGIKPEHIITMMYDDIAHNKMNPFRGKIFNDYSHRDWYKGVVIDYKGKKVNSETFLKVLKGDQSAGGKVLKSGKNDDVFIYFTDHGAPGLIAFPDDELYAKRFMATLKYLHRHKRYSRLVIYIEACESGSMFQGLLPSNLNMF
;
A
#
# COMPACT_ATOMS: atom_id res chain seq x y z
N ILE A 1 7.28 -71.51 -24.14
CA ILE A 1 6.15 -70.87 -23.39
C ILE A 1 6.65 -70.01 -22.22
N HIS A 2 7.67 -70.43 -21.47
CA HIS A 2 8.20 -69.66 -20.32
C HIS A 2 8.83 -68.30 -20.66
N GLU A 3 9.60 -68.20 -21.74
CA GLU A 3 10.37 -66.98 -22.11
C GLU A 3 9.47 -65.80 -22.53
N ALA A 4 8.35 -66.10 -23.20
CA ALA A 4 7.35 -65.10 -23.57
C ALA A 4 6.61 -64.52 -22.35
N SER A 5 6.45 -65.30 -21.27
CA SER A 5 5.85 -64.83 -20.02
C SER A 5 6.78 -63.90 -19.24
N PHE A 6 8.08 -64.23 -19.22
CA PHE A 6 9.10 -63.44 -18.55
C PHE A 6 9.27 -62.06 -19.22
N ASN A 7 9.34 -62.02 -20.56
CA ASN A 7 9.39 -60.76 -21.30
C ASN A 7 8.13 -59.90 -21.16
N ARG A 8 6.95 -60.52 -20.96
CA ARG A 8 5.73 -59.76 -20.63
C ARG A 8 5.81 -59.16 -19.22
N MET A 9 6.21 -59.94 -18.22
CA MET A 9 6.35 -59.45 -16.84
C MET A 9 7.38 -58.31 -16.74
N LEU A 10 8.51 -58.42 -17.44
CA LEU A 10 9.55 -57.38 -17.47
C LEU A 10 9.05 -56.08 -18.13
N ARG A 11 8.22 -56.18 -19.17
CA ARG A 11 7.58 -55.00 -19.80
C ARG A 11 6.55 -54.36 -18.88
N PHE A 12 5.76 -55.15 -18.16
CA PHE A 12 4.80 -54.64 -17.18
C PHE A 12 5.49 -53.95 -16.00
N SER A 13 6.61 -54.49 -15.48
CA SER A 13 7.35 -53.88 -14.39
C SER A 13 8.01 -52.56 -14.81
N LEU A 14 8.59 -52.49 -16.01
CA LEU A 14 9.13 -51.25 -16.58
C LEU A 14 8.06 -50.17 -16.79
N LEU A 15 6.87 -50.57 -17.28
CA LEU A 15 5.71 -49.67 -17.38
C LEU A 15 5.26 -49.15 -16.01
N LEU A 16 5.20 -50.02 -15.00
CA LEU A 16 4.81 -49.63 -13.64
C LEU A 16 5.81 -48.62 -13.03
N ILE A 17 7.11 -48.86 -13.21
CA ILE A 17 8.18 -47.95 -12.73
C ILE A 17 8.09 -46.60 -13.45
N HIS A 18 7.79 -46.59 -14.76
CA HIS A 18 7.60 -45.36 -15.52
C HIS A 18 6.35 -44.59 -15.06
N CYS A 19 5.24 -45.28 -14.81
CA CYS A 19 4.04 -44.65 -14.25
C CYS A 19 4.28 -44.09 -12.84
N LEU A 20 4.97 -44.83 -11.96
CA LEU A 20 5.31 -44.37 -10.60
C LEU A 20 6.24 -43.15 -10.62
N SER A 21 7.21 -43.10 -11.52
CA SER A 21 8.10 -41.94 -11.67
C SER A 21 7.37 -40.72 -12.23
N ILE A 22 6.43 -40.88 -13.17
CA ILE A 22 5.57 -39.79 -13.65
C ILE A 22 4.69 -39.24 -12.52
N VAL A 23 4.07 -40.12 -11.72
CA VAL A 23 3.23 -39.72 -10.57
C VAL A 23 4.06 -39.00 -9.50
N LEU A 24 5.28 -39.45 -9.22
CA LEU A 24 6.19 -38.79 -8.27
C LEU A 24 6.73 -37.46 -8.79
N VAL A 25 6.97 -37.33 -10.10
CA VAL A 25 7.34 -36.06 -10.73
C VAL A 25 6.16 -35.09 -10.70
N GLN A 26 4.93 -35.54 -11.01
CA GLN A 26 3.72 -34.71 -10.90
C GLN A 26 3.40 -34.33 -9.46
N SER A 27 3.59 -35.22 -8.47
CA SER A 27 3.38 -34.86 -7.07
C SER A 27 4.42 -33.87 -6.57
N ARG A 28 5.70 -34.01 -6.99
CA ARG A 28 6.73 -33.01 -6.73
C ARG A 28 6.44 -31.68 -7.42
N PHE A 29 6.00 -31.71 -8.69
CA PHE A 29 5.59 -30.52 -9.43
C PHE A 29 4.40 -29.82 -8.75
N ASN A 30 3.41 -30.58 -8.28
CA ASN A 30 2.27 -30.05 -7.55
C ASN A 30 2.66 -29.50 -6.17
N SER A 31 3.67 -30.06 -5.50
CA SER A 31 4.21 -29.52 -4.24
C SER A 31 5.11 -28.29 -4.44
N THR A 32 5.79 -28.14 -5.57
CA THR A 32 6.50 -26.90 -5.95
C THR A 32 5.58 -25.84 -6.53
N ILE A 33 4.38 -26.24 -6.98
CA ILE A 33 3.23 -25.36 -7.22
C ILE A 33 2.36 -25.31 -5.95
N GLU A 34 3.00 -25.24 -4.77
CA GLU A 34 2.49 -24.32 -3.75
C GLU A 34 2.69 -22.89 -4.26
N TYR A 35 1.81 -22.51 -5.20
CA TYR A 35 1.15 -21.22 -5.25
C TYR A 35 2.05 -20.02 -4.88
N PHE A 36 2.94 -19.63 -5.80
CA PHE A 36 3.21 -18.20 -5.97
C PHE A 36 1.88 -17.56 -6.34
N ASP A 37 1.18 -17.11 -5.31
CA ASP A 37 -0.04 -16.34 -5.42
C ASP A 37 0.30 -14.98 -6.02
N GLU A 38 0.43 -14.89 -7.34
CA GLU A 38 0.35 -13.60 -8.03
C GLU A 38 -1.02 -12.92 -7.78
N ASN A 39 -1.97 -13.62 -7.14
CA ASN A 39 -3.17 -13.06 -6.54
C ASN A 39 -3.10 -12.99 -5.00
N LEU A 40 -1.98 -12.54 -4.40
CA LEU A 40 -2.02 -11.94 -3.05
C LEU A 40 -3.22 -10.99 -3.03
N SER A 41 -4.34 -11.46 -2.49
CA SER A 41 -5.64 -10.96 -2.89
C SER A 41 -5.66 -9.46 -2.62
N ASP A 42 -6.02 -8.64 -3.61
CA ASP A 42 -6.10 -7.18 -3.43
C ASP A 42 -7.05 -6.78 -2.30
N LYS A 43 -7.89 -7.72 -1.82
CA LYS A 43 -8.71 -7.54 -0.61
C LYS A 43 -7.88 -7.42 0.68
N ASN A 44 -6.62 -7.85 0.67
CA ASN A 44 -5.75 -7.83 1.84
C ASN A 44 -4.74 -6.68 1.77
N LYS A 45 -4.90 -5.73 0.84
CA LYS A 45 -3.99 -4.60 0.67
C LYS A 45 -4.75 -3.30 0.95
N TRP A 46 -4.19 -2.47 1.82
CA TRP A 46 -4.71 -1.15 2.15
C TRP A 46 -3.69 -0.08 1.84
N ALA A 47 -4.15 1.11 1.48
CA ALA A 47 -3.30 2.28 1.30
C ALA A 47 -3.87 3.51 1.99
N ILE A 48 -3.00 4.33 2.56
CA ILE A 48 -3.31 5.70 2.99
C ILE A 48 -2.38 6.66 2.25
N LEU A 49 -2.96 7.60 1.50
CA LEU A 49 -2.26 8.60 0.71
C LEU A 49 -2.53 9.99 1.28
N VAL A 50 -1.48 10.74 1.61
CA VAL A 50 -1.59 12.02 2.31
C VAL A 50 -0.74 13.09 1.62
N ALA A 51 -1.37 14.20 1.25
CA ALA A 51 -0.70 15.45 0.90
C ALA A 51 -0.80 16.40 2.09
N GLY A 52 0.33 16.73 2.72
CA GLY A 52 0.37 17.54 3.95
C GLY A 52 0.21 19.04 3.73
N SER A 53 0.34 19.55 2.51
CA SER A 53 0.20 21.00 2.22
C SER A 53 -1.09 21.38 1.52
N ASN A 54 -1.37 22.68 1.57
CA ASN A 54 -2.28 23.40 0.69
C ASN A 54 -1.54 24.52 -0.08
N GLY A 55 -2.30 25.29 -0.86
CA GLY A 55 -1.82 26.43 -1.62
C GLY A 55 -1.17 26.02 -2.94
N PHE A 56 -1.38 26.83 -3.97
CA PHE A 56 -0.95 26.51 -5.33
C PHE A 56 0.58 26.39 -5.49
N TYR A 57 1.38 27.06 -4.65
CA TYR A 57 2.84 26.89 -4.65
C TYR A 57 3.27 25.48 -4.20
N ASN A 58 2.39 24.74 -3.52
CA ASN A 58 2.59 23.35 -3.13
C ASN A 58 1.80 22.37 -4.02
N TYR A 59 1.46 22.77 -5.25
CA TYR A 59 0.77 21.95 -6.26
C TYR A 59 1.25 20.49 -6.27
N ARG A 60 2.59 20.32 -6.27
CA ARG A 60 3.28 19.04 -6.41
C ARG A 60 2.81 17.97 -5.41
N HIS A 61 2.56 18.31 -4.15
CA HIS A 61 2.22 17.30 -3.15
C HIS A 61 0.82 16.69 -3.40
N GLN A 62 -0.16 17.48 -3.83
CA GLN A 62 -1.47 16.95 -4.20
C GLN A 62 -1.43 16.23 -5.56
N ALA A 63 -0.57 16.68 -6.49
CA ALA A 63 -0.31 15.98 -7.75
C ALA A 63 0.32 14.59 -7.53
N ASP A 64 1.26 14.48 -6.61
CA ASP A 64 1.88 13.23 -6.18
C ASP A 64 0.85 12.25 -5.62
N VAL A 65 -0.03 12.69 -4.72
CA VAL A 65 -1.13 11.86 -4.19
C VAL A 65 -2.07 11.39 -5.30
N CYS A 66 -2.45 12.29 -6.21
CA CYS A 66 -3.29 11.96 -7.37
C CYS A 66 -2.63 10.88 -8.23
N HIS A 67 -1.34 11.02 -8.53
CA HIS A 67 -0.58 10.04 -9.29
C HIS A 67 -0.51 8.69 -8.54
N ALA A 68 -0.13 8.70 -7.26
CA ALA A 68 -0.05 7.50 -6.42
C ALA A 68 -1.40 6.76 -6.35
N TYR A 69 -2.51 7.48 -6.25
CA TYR A 69 -3.85 6.90 -6.30
C TYR A 69 -4.04 6.07 -7.58
N HIS A 70 -3.77 6.67 -8.74
CA HIS A 70 -3.94 5.97 -10.01
C HIS A 70 -2.94 4.83 -10.23
N VAL A 71 -1.72 4.91 -9.70
CA VAL A 71 -0.77 3.79 -9.69
C VAL A 71 -1.39 2.61 -8.93
N LEU A 72 -1.89 2.82 -7.72
CA LEU A 72 -2.55 1.76 -6.94
C LEU A 72 -3.79 1.20 -7.66
N ARG A 73 -4.62 2.08 -8.24
CA ARG A 73 -5.79 1.65 -9.04
C ARG A 73 -5.38 0.80 -10.23
N SER A 74 -4.28 1.12 -10.92
CA SER A 74 -3.76 0.34 -12.04
C SER A 74 -3.28 -1.06 -11.65
N LYS A 75 -2.99 -1.26 -10.35
CA LYS A 75 -2.59 -2.55 -9.76
C LYS A 75 -3.74 -3.30 -9.09
N GLY A 76 -5.00 -2.91 -9.33
CA GLY A 76 -6.18 -3.63 -8.85
C GLY A 76 -6.69 -3.20 -7.47
N ILE A 77 -5.95 -2.36 -6.72
CA ILE A 77 -6.37 -1.90 -5.38
C ILE A 77 -7.65 -1.07 -5.50
N LYS A 78 -8.72 -1.50 -4.85
CA LYS A 78 -10.05 -0.87 -4.97
C LYS A 78 -10.15 0.44 -4.19
N PRO A 79 -11.00 1.42 -4.60
CA PRO A 79 -11.10 2.71 -3.90
C PRO A 79 -11.52 2.57 -2.44
N GLU A 80 -12.28 1.54 -2.08
CA GLU A 80 -12.65 1.22 -0.70
C GLU A 80 -11.44 0.89 0.19
N HIS A 81 -10.31 0.48 -0.40
CA HIS A 81 -9.07 0.12 0.30
C HIS A 81 -7.99 1.21 0.19
N ILE A 82 -8.30 2.35 -0.45
CA ILE A 82 -7.43 3.51 -0.52
C ILE A 82 -8.10 4.64 0.27
N ILE A 83 -7.40 5.19 1.25
CA ILE A 83 -7.84 6.35 2.02
C ILE A 83 -7.02 7.55 1.56
N THR A 84 -7.66 8.55 0.97
CA THR A 84 -6.96 9.71 0.41
C THR A 84 -7.26 10.98 1.20
N MET A 85 -6.20 11.64 1.69
CA MET A 85 -6.23 12.90 2.40
C MET A 85 -5.48 13.95 1.58
N MET A 86 -6.18 14.95 1.04
CA MET A 86 -5.55 16.07 0.36
C MET A 86 -6.43 17.31 0.43
N TYR A 87 -5.84 18.50 0.52
CA TYR A 87 -6.60 19.72 0.83
C TYR A 87 -7.65 20.07 -0.24
N ASP A 88 -7.41 19.69 -1.50
CA ASP A 88 -8.32 19.83 -2.65
C ASP A 88 -8.54 21.28 -3.11
N ASP A 89 -7.48 22.10 -3.04
CA ASP A 89 -7.48 23.52 -3.44
C ASP A 89 -6.65 23.81 -4.70
N ILE A 90 -6.17 22.78 -5.40
CA ILE A 90 -5.30 22.89 -6.58
C ILE A 90 -6.09 22.88 -7.90
N ALA A 91 -6.95 21.88 -8.12
CA ALA A 91 -7.64 21.68 -9.40
C ALA A 91 -8.44 22.93 -9.81
N HIS A 92 -9.11 23.59 -8.87
CA HIS A 92 -9.93 24.78 -9.13
C HIS A 92 -9.29 26.10 -8.65
N ASN A 93 -8.01 26.09 -8.29
CA ASN A 93 -7.29 27.30 -7.90
C ASN A 93 -7.35 28.38 -9.00
N LYS A 94 -7.44 29.66 -8.62
CA LYS A 94 -7.44 30.78 -9.59
C LYS A 94 -6.16 30.84 -10.42
N MET A 95 -5.04 30.37 -9.86
CA MET A 95 -3.75 30.34 -10.54
C MET A 95 -3.56 29.09 -11.41
N ASN A 96 -4.48 28.13 -11.39
CA ASN A 96 -4.42 26.96 -12.26
C ASN A 96 -4.89 27.31 -13.68
N PRO A 97 -3.99 27.30 -14.70
CA PRO A 97 -4.38 27.59 -16.08
C PRO A 97 -5.28 26.50 -16.68
N PHE A 98 -5.27 25.29 -16.13
CA PHE A 98 -6.10 24.16 -16.56
C PHE A 98 -7.09 23.78 -15.45
N ARG A 99 -8.07 24.67 -15.23
CA ARG A 99 -9.08 24.50 -14.17
C ARG A 99 -9.78 23.13 -14.25
N GLY A 100 -9.85 22.46 -13.12
CA GLY A 100 -10.43 21.11 -12.97
C GLY A 100 -9.46 19.96 -13.23
N LYS A 101 -8.17 20.24 -13.49
CA LYS A 101 -7.15 19.22 -13.76
C LYS A 101 -5.93 19.37 -12.87
N ILE A 102 -5.27 18.24 -12.58
CA ILE A 102 -3.96 18.19 -11.92
C ILE A 102 -3.02 17.29 -12.74
N PHE A 103 -1.79 17.73 -12.96
CA PHE A 103 -0.78 16.99 -13.74
C PHE A 103 0.42 16.62 -12.85
N ASN A 104 1.00 15.43 -13.03
CA ASN A 104 2.23 15.02 -12.36
C ASN A 104 3.25 14.39 -13.32
N ASP A 105 3.14 14.73 -14.60
CA ASP A 105 4.03 14.28 -15.66
C ASP A 105 4.03 15.28 -16.84
N TYR A 106 4.97 15.10 -17.75
CA TYR A 106 5.07 15.89 -18.98
C TYR A 106 4.13 15.43 -20.10
N SER A 107 3.38 14.35 -19.91
CA SER A 107 2.38 13.87 -20.88
C SER A 107 1.04 14.62 -20.78
N HIS A 108 0.91 15.53 -19.80
CA HIS A 108 -0.31 16.27 -19.52
C HIS A 108 -1.52 15.34 -19.26
N ARG A 109 -1.26 14.18 -18.65
CA ARG A 109 -2.35 13.33 -18.16
C ARG A 109 -3.00 13.97 -16.95
N ASP A 110 -4.33 14.10 -16.99
CA ASP A 110 -5.11 14.54 -15.85
C ASP A 110 -5.16 13.44 -14.78
N TRP A 111 -4.39 13.63 -13.71
CA TRP A 111 -4.33 12.74 -12.56
C TRP A 111 -5.38 13.06 -11.49
N TYR A 112 -6.08 14.19 -11.59
CA TYR A 112 -7.15 14.53 -10.63
C TYR A 112 -8.43 13.75 -10.90
N LYS A 113 -8.73 13.53 -12.19
CA LYS A 113 -9.97 12.90 -12.62
C LYS A 113 -10.12 11.49 -12.05
N GLY A 114 -11.14 11.33 -11.20
CA GLY A 114 -11.53 10.03 -10.64
C GLY A 114 -10.84 9.67 -9.32
N VAL A 115 -10.02 10.56 -8.76
CA VAL A 115 -9.51 10.40 -7.40
C VAL A 115 -10.66 10.49 -6.40
N VAL A 116 -10.82 9.46 -5.56
CA VAL A 116 -11.75 9.48 -4.44
C VAL A 116 -11.03 10.10 -3.25
N ILE A 117 -11.48 11.28 -2.81
CA ILE A 117 -10.85 12.03 -1.73
C ILE A 117 -11.71 11.93 -0.47
N ASP A 118 -11.19 11.25 0.55
CA ASP A 118 -11.93 10.96 1.79
C ASP A 118 -11.88 12.13 2.79
N TYR A 119 -10.76 12.87 2.80
CA TYR A 119 -10.56 14.03 3.67
C TYR A 119 -10.04 15.22 2.88
N LYS A 120 -10.73 16.36 3.02
CA LYS A 120 -10.50 17.62 2.29
C LYS A 120 -10.40 18.80 3.23
N GLY A 121 -9.74 19.87 2.78
CA GLY A 121 -9.58 21.12 3.52
C GLY A 121 -9.08 20.89 4.94
N LYS A 122 -9.71 21.53 5.92
CA LYS A 122 -9.36 21.45 7.36
C LYS A 122 -9.42 20.05 7.97
N LYS A 123 -10.03 19.06 7.30
CA LYS A 123 -10.00 17.66 7.75
C LYS A 123 -8.66 16.98 7.48
N VAL A 124 -7.79 17.59 6.68
CA VAL A 124 -6.42 17.16 6.50
C VAL A 124 -5.62 17.78 7.65
N ASN A 125 -5.47 17.04 8.74
CA ASN A 125 -4.69 17.44 9.92
C ASN A 125 -4.11 16.21 10.62
N SER A 126 -3.12 16.42 11.50
CA SER A 126 -2.38 15.33 12.13
C SER A 126 -3.28 14.40 12.94
N GLU A 127 -4.24 14.93 13.69
CA GLU A 127 -5.13 14.12 14.54
C GLU A 127 -6.05 13.23 13.71
N THR A 128 -6.61 13.76 12.63
CA THR A 128 -7.45 12.97 11.71
C THR A 128 -6.66 11.84 11.08
N PHE A 129 -5.41 12.11 10.64
CA PHE A 129 -4.53 11.07 10.10
C PHE A 129 -4.24 9.97 11.12
N LEU A 130 -3.92 10.31 12.37
CA LEU A 130 -3.67 9.32 13.41
C LEU A 130 -4.93 8.49 13.75
N LYS A 131 -6.12 9.10 13.74
CA LYS A 131 -7.40 8.38 13.90
C LYS A 131 -7.67 7.43 12.74
N VAL A 132 -7.43 7.88 11.50
CA VAL A 132 -7.52 7.07 10.28
C VAL A 132 -6.66 5.82 10.40
N LEU A 133 -5.39 5.97 10.79
CA LEU A 133 -4.48 4.83 11.00
C LEU A 133 -5.04 3.86 12.04
N LYS A 134 -5.51 4.37 13.17
CA LYS A 134 -6.05 3.54 14.26
C LYS A 134 -7.38 2.86 13.92
N GLY A 135 -8.05 3.26 12.84
CA GLY A 135 -9.39 2.77 12.50
C GLY A 135 -10.50 3.42 13.31
N ASP A 136 -10.26 4.59 13.90
CA ASP A 136 -11.21 5.31 14.74
C ASP A 136 -12.23 6.07 13.88
N GLN A 137 -13.48 5.61 13.88
CA GLN A 137 -14.59 6.21 13.13
C GLN A 137 -14.88 7.66 13.51
N SER A 138 -14.42 8.13 14.68
CA SER A 138 -14.53 9.55 15.07
C SER A 138 -13.76 10.51 14.16
N ALA A 139 -12.92 9.99 13.25
CA ALA A 139 -12.34 10.75 12.15
C ALA A 139 -13.40 11.35 11.20
N GLY A 140 -14.62 10.78 11.15
CA GLY A 140 -15.72 11.32 10.34
C GLY A 140 -15.57 11.06 8.83
N GLY A 141 -14.96 9.92 8.47
CA GLY A 141 -14.70 9.50 7.10
C GLY A 141 -14.21 8.05 7.02
N LYS A 142 -13.68 7.64 5.85
CA LYS A 142 -13.10 6.31 5.65
C LYS A 142 -11.84 6.15 6.50
N VAL A 143 -11.78 5.08 7.29
CA VAL A 143 -10.62 4.76 8.14
C VAL A 143 -10.07 3.38 7.82
N LEU A 144 -8.84 3.13 8.26
CA LEU A 144 -8.18 1.84 8.03
C LEU A 144 -8.99 0.73 8.70
N LYS A 145 -9.29 -0.34 7.96
CA LYS A 145 -10.00 -1.52 8.49
C LYS A 145 -9.17 -2.81 8.38
N SER A 146 -7.85 -2.67 8.22
CA SER A 146 -6.92 -3.78 8.09
C SER A 146 -6.79 -4.62 9.37
N GLY A 147 -6.50 -5.90 9.20
CA GLY A 147 -6.20 -6.87 10.25
C GLY A 147 -4.83 -7.52 10.07
N LYS A 148 -4.61 -8.59 10.83
CA LYS A 148 -3.32 -9.28 10.95
C LYS A 148 -2.79 -9.91 9.65
N ASN A 149 -3.64 -10.08 8.64
CA ASN A 149 -3.32 -10.70 7.37
C ASN A 149 -3.21 -9.68 6.23
N ASP A 150 -3.39 -8.39 6.53
CA ASP A 150 -3.44 -7.34 5.53
C ASP A 150 -2.13 -6.58 5.46
N ASP A 151 -1.66 -6.29 4.25
CA ASP A 151 -0.56 -5.39 4.01
C ASP A 151 -1.07 -3.95 3.96
N VAL A 152 -0.34 -3.03 4.57
CA VAL A 152 -0.68 -1.60 4.61
C VAL A 152 0.45 -0.80 3.99
N PHE A 153 0.10 0.11 3.08
CA PHE A 153 1.00 1.08 2.49
C PHE A 153 0.61 2.49 2.94
N ILE A 154 1.57 3.25 3.43
CA ILE A 154 1.39 4.67 3.77
C ILE A 154 2.28 5.47 2.84
N TYR A 155 1.70 6.42 2.12
CA TYR A 155 2.44 7.41 1.35
C TYR A 155 2.09 8.81 1.86
N PHE A 156 3.11 9.52 2.31
CA PHE A 156 3.02 10.91 2.72
C PHE A 156 3.94 11.76 1.84
N THR A 157 3.44 12.90 1.37
CA THR A 157 4.20 13.90 0.61
C THR A 157 3.88 15.30 1.11
N ASP A 158 4.88 16.00 1.63
CA ASP A 158 4.81 17.42 1.99
C ASP A 158 6.18 18.02 2.36
N HIS A 159 6.18 19.14 3.09
CA HIS A 159 7.27 19.66 3.89
C HIS A 159 7.51 18.84 5.16
N GLY A 160 8.74 18.97 5.66
CA GLY A 160 9.17 18.40 6.93
C GLY A 160 10.29 19.21 7.53
N ALA A 161 10.65 18.87 8.76
CA ALA A 161 11.78 19.40 9.48
C ALA A 161 12.29 18.32 10.44
N PRO A 162 13.43 18.51 11.12
CA PRO A 162 13.92 17.54 12.09
C PRO A 162 12.86 17.10 13.10
N GLY A 163 12.46 15.83 13.01
CA GLY A 163 11.51 15.18 13.91
C GLY A 163 10.03 15.51 13.68
N LEU A 164 9.65 16.11 12.55
CA LEU A 164 8.24 16.35 12.21
C LEU A 164 7.95 16.32 10.70
N ILE A 165 6.70 16.02 10.36
CA ILE A 165 6.11 16.27 9.05
C ILE A 165 4.95 17.27 9.20
N ALA A 166 4.78 18.15 8.21
CA ALA A 166 3.77 19.19 8.26
C ALA A 166 2.39 18.70 7.82
N PHE A 167 1.36 19.34 8.34
CA PHE A 167 0.01 19.31 7.83
C PHE A 167 -0.39 20.77 7.54
N PRO A 168 -1.53 21.02 6.86
CA PRO A 168 -1.87 22.35 6.38
C PRO A 168 -1.98 23.41 7.49
N ASP A 169 -2.42 22.99 8.68
CA ASP A 169 -2.70 23.85 9.83
C ASP A 169 -2.04 23.36 11.14
N ASP A 170 -1.28 22.25 11.13
CA ASP A 170 -0.60 21.67 12.30
C ASP A 170 0.60 20.80 11.92
N GLU A 171 1.35 20.27 12.89
CA GLU A 171 2.48 19.37 12.65
C GLU A 171 2.29 18.00 13.33
N LEU A 172 2.83 16.96 12.68
CA LEU A 172 2.95 15.63 13.28
C LEU A 172 4.39 15.32 13.66
N TYR A 173 4.68 15.35 14.96
CA TYR A 173 5.96 14.96 15.51
C TYR A 173 6.22 13.44 15.45
N ALA A 174 7.47 13.08 15.18
CA ALA A 174 7.98 11.71 15.03
C ALA A 174 7.59 10.79 16.19
N LYS A 175 7.68 11.26 17.44
CA LYS A 175 7.33 10.47 18.63
C LYS A 175 5.86 10.05 18.65
N ARG A 176 4.96 10.96 18.26
CA ARG A 176 3.51 10.72 18.25
C ARG A 176 3.12 9.81 17.07
N PHE A 177 3.78 9.98 15.93
CA PHE A 177 3.64 9.07 14.80
C PHE A 177 4.11 7.65 15.17
N MET A 178 5.32 7.52 15.72
CA MET A 178 5.88 6.24 16.16
C MET A 178 5.04 5.55 17.24
N ALA A 179 4.46 6.30 18.18
CA ALA A 179 3.53 5.74 19.16
C ALA A 179 2.28 5.13 18.50
N THR A 180 1.77 5.75 17.45
CA THR A 180 0.64 5.24 16.67
C THR A 180 1.03 4.01 15.85
N LEU A 181 2.20 4.01 15.23
CA LEU A 181 2.74 2.85 14.52
C LEU A 181 2.91 1.62 15.44
N LYS A 182 3.46 1.82 16.64
CA LYS A 182 3.53 0.78 17.69
C LYS A 182 2.14 0.32 18.14
N TYR A 183 1.15 1.22 18.16
CA TYR A 183 -0.24 0.83 18.42
C TYR A 183 -0.76 -0.12 17.34
N LEU A 184 -0.54 0.17 16.06
CA LEU A 184 -0.97 -0.71 14.96
C LEU A 184 -0.38 -2.11 15.09
N HIS A 185 0.92 -2.19 15.39
CA HIS A 185 1.60 -3.46 15.62
C HIS A 185 0.98 -4.25 16.78
N ARG A 186 0.83 -3.62 17.96
CA ARG A 186 0.25 -4.27 19.16
C ARG A 186 -1.17 -4.79 18.93
N HIS A 187 -1.95 -4.09 18.11
CA HIS A 187 -3.34 -4.46 17.81
C HIS A 187 -3.46 -5.35 16.56
N LYS A 188 -2.33 -5.87 16.04
CA LYS A 188 -2.27 -6.77 14.87
C LYS A 188 -3.06 -6.21 13.69
N ARG A 189 -2.83 -4.93 13.38
CA ARG A 189 -3.54 -4.17 12.34
C ARG A 189 -2.91 -4.30 10.95
N TYR A 190 -1.85 -5.08 10.81
CA TYR A 190 -1.20 -5.39 9.53
C TYR A 190 -0.36 -6.67 9.66
N SER A 191 -0.06 -7.28 8.51
CA SER A 191 0.96 -8.32 8.34
C SER A 191 2.32 -7.69 8.02
N ARG A 192 2.35 -6.78 7.04
CA ARG A 192 3.48 -5.92 6.70
C ARG A 192 3.02 -4.46 6.54
N LEU A 193 3.85 -3.53 6.98
CA LEU A 193 3.60 -2.08 6.81
C LEU A 193 4.76 -1.46 6.02
N VAL A 194 4.45 -0.76 4.94
CA VAL A 194 5.43 0.00 4.15
C VAL A 194 5.10 1.48 4.22
N ILE A 195 6.10 2.32 4.49
CA ILE A 195 5.91 3.77 4.68
C ILE A 195 6.87 4.55 3.78
N TYR A 196 6.32 5.32 2.84
CA TYR A 196 7.06 6.29 2.05
C TYR A 196 6.76 7.70 2.54
N ILE A 197 7.81 8.47 2.82
CA ILE A 197 7.73 9.88 3.23
C ILE A 197 8.60 10.73 2.30
N GLU A 198 7.93 11.47 1.42
CA GLU A 198 8.51 12.60 0.70
C GLU A 198 8.39 13.84 1.58
N ALA A 199 9.48 14.22 2.24
CA ALA A 199 9.58 15.45 3.02
C ALA A 199 11.04 15.79 3.31
N CYS A 200 11.33 17.08 3.51
CA CYS A 200 12.61 17.51 4.05
C CYS A 200 12.88 16.79 5.39
N GLU A 201 14.09 16.26 5.54
CA GLU A 201 14.55 15.59 6.75
C GLU A 201 13.71 14.37 7.19
N SER A 202 12.99 13.73 6.26
CA SER A 202 12.07 12.61 6.56
C SER A 202 12.70 11.44 7.30
N GLY A 203 14.01 11.19 7.12
CA GLY A 203 14.75 10.16 7.88
C GLY A 203 14.69 10.37 9.41
N SER A 204 14.60 11.63 9.86
CA SER A 204 14.48 11.99 11.28
C SER A 204 13.15 11.53 11.92
N MET A 205 12.14 11.17 11.12
CA MET A 205 10.90 10.58 11.62
C MET A 205 11.08 9.18 12.21
N PHE A 206 12.15 8.48 11.83
CA PHE A 206 12.40 7.08 12.19
C PHE A 206 13.75 6.86 12.88
N GLN A 207 14.76 7.68 12.61
CA GLN A 207 16.11 7.52 13.14
C GLN A 207 16.11 7.47 14.68
N GLY A 208 16.60 6.36 15.23
CA GLY A 208 16.61 6.11 16.68
C GLY A 208 15.23 5.85 17.32
N LEU A 209 14.15 5.80 16.53
CA LEU A 209 12.78 5.62 17.01
C LEU A 209 12.14 4.32 16.54
N LEU A 210 12.43 3.88 15.31
CA LEU A 210 11.85 2.69 14.68
C LEU A 210 12.62 1.42 15.07
N PRO A 211 11.99 0.46 15.77
CA PRO A 211 12.58 -0.86 16.03
C PRO A 211 12.55 -1.75 14.78
N SER A 212 13.53 -2.64 14.64
CA SER A 212 13.66 -3.55 13.49
C SER A 212 12.68 -4.74 13.50
N ASN A 213 11.98 -5.00 14.60
CA ASN A 213 11.16 -6.19 14.80
C ASN A 213 9.64 -5.94 14.64
N LEU A 214 9.24 -4.89 13.93
CA LEU A 214 7.83 -4.51 13.77
C LEU A 214 7.20 -4.92 12.42
N ASN A 215 7.93 -5.61 11.53
CA ASN A 215 7.52 -5.86 10.13
C ASN A 215 7.11 -4.57 9.40
N MET A 216 7.94 -3.54 9.58
CA MET A 216 7.74 -2.20 9.04
C MET A 216 8.95 -1.80 8.21
N PHE A 217 8.71 -1.24 7.03
CA PHE A 217 9.72 -0.92 6.03
C PHE A 217 9.54 0.50 5.50
#